data_AF-A0A7U9KV59-F1
#
_entry.id   AF-A0A7U9KV59-F1
#
_cell.length_a   1.000
_cell.length_b   1.000
_cell.length_c   1.000
_cell.angle_alpha   90.00
_cell.angle_beta   90.00
_cell.angle_gamma   90.00
#
_symmetry.space_group_name_H-M   'P 1'
#
loop_
_entity.id
_entity.type
_entity.pdbx_description
1 polymer ?
#
loop_
_entity_poly.entity_id
_entity_poly.type
_entity_poly.pdbx_seq_one_letter_code
_entity_poly.pdbx_strand_id
1 'polypeptide(L)'
;MPILAKDSDGAWMPKDSLPSAGSETKFGRDPFVRDETLPAIDHLDDVSKDRRVSVELANAERMHKSTPTAETLDGLAKAQERFEARMTPRWGENTSNNTSFSERLGEDAARLHVVPERFPGSAEQPLPKTSNGANMFDQLYRRPDGKLMIIEAKAPSSSLLWRKGAGPAEGFMVKQGTEPYLRTIIAEMERRPNLKVTDTSGKVWTNAELADELTRALDSKNLEYAMVKATDGGSKYAGAVLEFFKI
;
A
#
# COMPACT_ATOMS: atom_id res chain seq x y z
N MET A 1 -24.80 14.21 -0.21
CA MET A 1 -25.69 13.09 -0.61
C MET A 1 -24.96 11.78 -0.35
N PRO A 2 -25.64 10.72 0.14
CA PRO A 2 -25.00 9.43 0.37
C PRO A 2 -24.50 8.84 -0.96
N ILE A 3 -23.29 8.29 -0.94
CA ILE A 3 -22.73 7.57 -2.10
C ILE A 3 -23.36 6.18 -2.08
N LEU A 4 -23.98 5.75 -3.18
CA LEU A 4 -24.63 4.45 -3.29
C LEU A 4 -23.71 3.43 -3.95
N ALA A 5 -23.84 2.16 -3.56
CA ALA A 5 -23.21 1.00 -4.21
C ALA A 5 -24.25 -0.11 -4.40
N LYS A 6 -24.05 -1.00 -5.38
CA LYS A 6 -24.90 -2.18 -5.53
C LYS A 6 -24.48 -3.29 -4.56
N ASP A 7 -25.45 -3.96 -3.95
CA ASP A 7 -25.25 -5.19 -3.17
C ASP A 7 -25.06 -6.42 -4.08
N SER A 8 -25.00 -7.61 -3.47
CA SER A 8 -24.85 -8.90 -4.19
C SER A 8 -26.06 -9.26 -5.07
N ASP A 9 -27.23 -8.70 -4.76
CA ASP A 9 -28.48 -8.94 -5.49
C ASP A 9 -28.78 -7.83 -6.52
N GLY A 10 -27.88 -6.85 -6.64
CA GLY A 10 -27.96 -5.74 -7.59
C GLY A 10 -28.80 -4.56 -7.11
N ALA A 11 -29.27 -4.55 -5.87
CA ALA A 11 -30.02 -3.45 -5.26
C ALA A 11 -29.07 -2.34 -4.77
N TRP A 12 -29.54 -1.10 -4.81
CA TRP A 12 -28.75 0.07 -4.41
C TRP A 12 -28.82 0.29 -2.90
N MET A 13 -27.66 0.32 -2.25
CA MET A 13 -27.53 0.59 -0.82
C MET A 13 -26.51 1.71 -0.55
N PRO A 14 -26.60 2.45 0.57
CA PRO A 14 -25.54 3.36 0.99
C PRO A 14 -24.20 2.63 1.09
N LYS A 15 -23.13 3.23 0.56
CA LYS A 15 -21.78 2.66 0.60
C LYS A 15 -21.35 2.27 2.03
N ASP A 16 -21.86 2.99 3.02
CA ASP A 16 -21.50 2.83 4.44
C ASP A 16 -22.54 2.00 5.22
N SER A 17 -23.53 1.36 4.58
CA SER A 17 -24.57 0.59 5.27
C SER A 17 -24.25 -0.90 5.44
N LEU A 18 -23.12 -1.37 4.90
CA LEU A 18 -22.71 -2.76 5.07
C LEU A 18 -22.20 -2.99 6.51
N PRO A 19 -22.60 -4.09 7.16
CA PRO A 19 -22.06 -4.46 8.47
C PRO A 19 -20.54 -4.68 8.41
N SER A 20 -19.85 -4.41 9.50
CA SER A 20 -18.40 -4.56 9.62
C SER A 20 -18.02 -5.95 10.16
N ALA A 21 -17.00 -6.58 9.55
CA ALA A 21 -16.45 -7.86 10.02
C ALA A 21 -15.47 -7.73 11.22
N GLY A 22 -15.35 -6.54 11.81
CA GLY A 22 -14.40 -6.25 12.90
C GLY A 22 -13.15 -5.49 12.43
N SER A 23 -12.36 -5.02 13.40
CA SER A 23 -11.09 -4.31 13.15
C SER A 23 -9.88 -5.18 13.46
N GLU A 24 -8.74 -4.81 12.87
CA GLU A 24 -7.44 -5.41 13.10
C GLU A 24 -6.99 -5.37 14.55
N THR A 25 -6.26 -6.40 14.99
CA THR A 25 -5.51 -6.38 16.24
C THR A 25 -4.03 -6.42 15.93
N LYS A 26 -3.31 -5.37 16.32
CA LYS A 26 -1.88 -5.22 16.10
C LYS A 26 -1.07 -5.73 17.29
N PHE A 27 0.13 -6.25 17.03
CA PHE A 27 1.08 -6.63 18.06
C PHE A 27 2.52 -6.55 17.55
N GLY A 28 3.49 -6.71 18.46
CA GLY A 28 4.91 -6.82 18.09
C GLY A 28 5.45 -5.55 17.41
N ARG A 29 5.10 -4.37 17.92
CA ARG A 29 5.57 -3.09 17.39
C ARG A 29 7.09 -3.01 17.48
N ASP A 30 7.73 -2.82 16.33
CA ASP A 30 9.18 -2.83 16.19
C ASP A 30 9.64 -1.62 15.34
N PRO A 31 10.26 -0.59 15.94
CA PRO A 31 10.72 0.60 15.23
C PRO A 31 12.10 0.39 14.60
N PHE A 32 12.20 0.69 13.31
CA PHE A 32 13.43 0.72 12.52
C PHE A 32 13.84 2.17 12.30
N VAL A 33 14.94 2.58 12.92
CA VAL A 33 15.44 3.96 12.83
C VAL A 33 16.23 4.16 11.54
N ARG A 34 16.30 5.40 11.07
CA ARG A 34 17.21 5.77 9.97
C ARG A 34 18.65 5.38 10.32
N ASP A 35 19.33 4.73 9.39
CA ASP A 35 20.78 4.49 9.41
C ASP A 35 21.42 5.07 8.15
N GLU A 36 22.44 5.92 8.31
CA GLU A 36 23.18 6.52 7.18
C GLU A 36 24.05 5.48 6.45
N THR A 37 24.28 4.32 7.05
CA THR A 37 25.03 3.20 6.43
C THR A 37 24.14 2.26 5.61
N LEU A 38 22.81 2.46 5.65
CA LEU A 38 21.87 1.67 4.87
C LEU A 38 22.16 1.86 3.37
N PRO A 39 22.42 0.80 2.58
CA PRO A 39 22.80 0.94 1.17
C PRO A 39 21.81 1.72 0.31
N ALA A 40 20.52 1.72 0.67
CA ALA A 40 19.45 2.40 -0.05
C ALA A 40 19.07 3.78 0.54
N ILE A 41 19.87 4.34 1.46
CA ILE A 41 19.49 5.56 2.19
C ILE A 41 19.25 6.76 1.27
N ASP A 42 20.11 6.96 0.26
CA ASP A 42 19.98 8.06 -0.69
C ASP A 42 18.69 7.94 -1.53
N HIS A 43 18.34 6.71 -1.92
CA HIS A 43 17.09 6.43 -2.63
C HIS A 43 15.88 6.73 -1.75
N LEU A 44 15.89 6.30 -0.49
CA LEU A 44 14.80 6.56 0.46
C LEU A 44 14.65 8.06 0.78
N ASP A 45 15.75 8.81 0.87
CA ASP A 45 15.73 10.27 0.97
C ASP A 45 15.11 10.90 -0.26
N ASP A 46 15.43 10.37 -1.43
CA ASP A 46 14.89 10.86 -2.67
C ASP A 46 13.39 10.59 -2.83
N VAL A 47 12.91 9.43 -2.38
CA VAL A 47 11.48 9.09 -2.30
C VAL A 47 10.77 10.01 -1.29
N SER A 48 11.42 10.33 -0.17
CA SER A 48 10.87 11.24 0.85
C SER A 48 10.67 12.66 0.30
N LYS A 49 11.63 13.17 -0.48
CA LYS A 49 11.51 14.47 -1.17
C LYS A 49 10.40 14.48 -2.22
N ASP A 50 10.27 13.40 -3.01
CA ASP A 50 9.20 13.25 -4.01
C ASP A 50 7.83 13.29 -3.32
N ARG A 51 7.65 12.51 -2.23
CA ARG A 51 6.45 12.56 -1.41
C ARG A 51 6.16 13.97 -0.92
N ARG A 52 7.17 14.66 -0.38
CA ARG A 52 6.99 15.99 0.22
C ARG A 52 6.41 16.98 -0.78
N VAL A 53 7.00 17.12 -1.96
CA VAL A 53 6.49 18.08 -2.97
C VAL A 53 5.11 17.67 -3.48
N SER A 54 4.82 16.36 -3.59
CA SER A 54 3.50 15.84 -3.95
C SER A 54 2.43 16.21 -2.91
N VAL A 55 2.73 16.04 -1.62
CA VAL A 55 1.83 16.40 -0.50
C VAL A 55 1.67 17.92 -0.40
N GLU A 56 2.74 18.69 -0.58
CA GLU A 56 2.68 20.16 -0.59
C GLU A 56 1.73 20.65 -1.69
N LEU A 57 1.85 20.13 -2.91
CA LEU A 57 0.95 20.47 -4.01
C LEU A 57 -0.50 20.09 -3.72
N ALA A 58 -0.76 18.86 -3.28
CA ALA A 58 -2.12 18.42 -2.94
C ALA A 58 -2.77 19.23 -1.81
N ASN A 59 -1.97 19.69 -0.84
CA ASN A 59 -2.44 20.57 0.22
C ASN A 59 -2.76 21.99 -0.29
N ALA A 60 -1.93 22.53 -1.17
CA ALA A 60 -2.16 23.83 -1.79
C ALA A 60 -3.41 23.82 -2.69
N GLU A 61 -3.60 22.78 -3.49
CA GLU A 61 -4.82 22.56 -4.29
C GLU A 61 -6.08 22.53 -3.41
N ARG A 62 -6.03 21.78 -2.31
CA ARG A 62 -7.15 21.69 -1.36
C ARG A 62 -7.45 23.05 -0.74
N MET A 63 -6.42 23.80 -0.34
CA MET A 63 -6.55 25.11 0.29
C MET A 63 -7.15 26.14 -0.67
N HIS A 64 -6.67 26.20 -1.92
CA HIS A 64 -7.24 27.09 -2.93
C HIS A 64 -8.70 26.73 -3.23
N LYS A 65 -9.01 25.43 -3.35
CA LYS A 65 -10.38 24.96 -3.57
C LYS A 65 -11.32 25.33 -2.41
N SER A 66 -10.87 25.26 -1.16
CA SER A 66 -11.68 25.63 -0.01
C SER A 66 -11.78 27.14 0.21
N THR A 67 -10.77 27.90 -0.22
CA THR A 67 -10.65 29.34 0.05
C THR A 67 -9.97 30.04 -1.14
N PRO A 68 -10.70 30.30 -2.23
CA PRO A 68 -10.12 30.86 -3.44
C PRO A 68 -9.83 32.36 -3.28
N THR A 69 -8.56 32.71 -3.05
CA THR A 69 -8.04 34.08 -2.92
C THR A 69 -6.77 34.25 -3.74
N ALA A 70 -6.30 35.49 -3.90
CA ALA A 70 -5.01 35.76 -4.57
C ALA A 70 -3.83 35.09 -3.83
N GLU A 71 -3.88 35.06 -2.50
CA GLU A 71 -2.86 34.42 -1.67
C GLU A 71 -2.84 32.89 -1.86
N THR A 72 -4.00 32.23 -1.87
CA THR A 72 -4.04 30.77 -2.06
C THR A 72 -3.70 30.37 -3.50
N LEU A 73 -3.98 31.22 -4.48
CA LEU A 73 -3.56 31.03 -5.87
C LEU A 73 -2.04 31.12 -6.03
N ASP A 74 -1.39 32.12 -5.41
CA ASP A 74 0.08 32.25 -5.38
C ASP A 74 0.73 31.07 -4.66
N GLY A 75 0.16 30.63 -3.53
CA GLY A 75 0.60 29.43 -2.82
C GLY A 75 0.53 28.15 -3.67
N LEU A 76 -0.56 27.98 -4.44
CA LEU A 76 -0.71 26.88 -5.40
C LEU A 76 0.34 26.95 -6.52
N ALA A 77 0.54 28.12 -7.13
CA ALA A 77 1.53 28.30 -8.20
C ALA A 77 2.95 27.95 -7.72
N LYS A 78 3.34 28.40 -6.53
CA LYS A 78 4.64 28.07 -5.92
C LYS A 78 4.79 26.59 -5.60
N ALA A 79 3.72 25.92 -5.16
CA ALA A 79 3.75 24.47 -4.92
C ALA A 79 3.88 23.68 -6.23
N GLN A 80 3.20 24.14 -7.28
CA GLN A 80 3.31 23.57 -8.63
C GLN A 80 4.74 23.69 -9.16
N GLU A 81 5.36 24.87 -9.06
CA GLU A 81 6.76 25.09 -9.48
C GLU A 81 7.74 24.15 -8.75
N ARG A 82 7.59 24.00 -7.42
CA ARG A 82 8.42 23.06 -6.64
C ARG A 82 8.22 21.62 -7.06
N PHE A 83 6.98 21.22 -7.35
CA PHE A 83 6.65 19.89 -7.82
C PHE A 83 7.31 19.63 -9.18
N GLU A 84 7.14 20.52 -10.16
CA GLU A 84 7.72 20.39 -11.50
C GLU A 84 9.26 20.37 -11.45
N ALA A 85 9.88 21.28 -10.69
CA ALA A 85 11.33 21.34 -10.55
C ALA A 85 11.92 20.04 -9.99
N ARG A 86 11.19 19.35 -9.09
CA ARG A 86 11.62 18.06 -8.52
C ARG A 86 11.29 16.88 -9.45
N MET A 87 10.10 16.87 -10.04
CA MET A 87 9.57 15.69 -10.72
C MET A 87 10.02 15.60 -12.17
N THR A 88 10.07 16.71 -12.91
CA THR A 88 10.41 16.71 -14.35
C THR A 88 11.76 16.03 -14.64
N PRO A 89 12.87 16.33 -13.93
CA PRO A 89 14.15 15.67 -14.20
C PRO A 89 14.17 14.16 -13.90
N ARG A 90 13.22 13.67 -13.09
CA ARG A 90 13.21 12.28 -12.59
C ARG A 90 12.15 11.40 -13.24
N TRP A 91 11.02 12.00 -13.62
CA TRP A 91 9.81 11.32 -14.06
C TRP A 91 9.34 11.79 -15.45
N GLY A 92 9.89 12.90 -15.96
CA GLY A 92 9.56 13.49 -17.26
C GLY A 92 8.51 14.60 -17.20
N GLU A 93 8.39 15.35 -18.30
CA GLU A 93 7.57 16.57 -18.40
C GLU A 93 6.06 16.36 -18.18
N ASN A 94 5.55 15.16 -18.42
CA ASN A 94 4.12 14.84 -18.31
C ASN A 94 3.74 14.19 -16.97
N THR A 95 4.55 14.38 -15.93
CA THR A 95 4.32 13.77 -14.62
C THR A 95 3.22 14.52 -13.86
N SER A 96 2.09 13.87 -13.65
CA SER A 96 0.99 14.41 -12.84
C SER A 96 1.10 13.97 -11.37
N ASN A 97 0.70 14.87 -10.46
CA ASN A 97 0.61 14.54 -9.04
C ASN A 97 -0.43 13.44 -8.77
N ASN A 98 -0.09 12.45 -7.96
CA ASN A 98 -0.97 11.34 -7.59
C ASN A 98 -0.51 10.66 -6.29
N THR A 99 -1.31 9.71 -5.77
CA THR A 99 -1.05 9.06 -4.47
C THR A 99 0.17 8.15 -4.45
N SER A 100 0.65 7.68 -5.62
CA SER A 100 1.77 6.74 -5.69
C SER A 100 3.07 7.31 -5.12
N PHE A 101 3.27 8.64 -5.18
CA PHE A 101 4.44 9.29 -4.57
C PHE A 101 4.45 9.14 -3.05
N SER A 102 3.27 9.11 -2.42
CA SER A 102 3.16 8.85 -0.99
C SER A 102 3.29 7.37 -0.66
N GLU A 103 2.64 6.50 -1.45
CA GLU A 103 2.64 5.04 -1.26
C GLU A 103 4.06 4.47 -1.37
N ARG A 104 4.83 4.94 -2.37
CA ARG A 104 6.20 4.49 -2.64
C ARG A 104 7.13 4.59 -1.43
N LEU A 105 6.98 5.60 -0.56
CA LEU A 105 7.80 5.72 0.64
C LEU A 105 7.56 4.55 1.61
N GLY A 106 6.31 4.13 1.78
CA GLY A 106 5.98 2.97 2.61
C GLY A 106 6.49 1.67 1.99
N GLU A 107 6.27 1.50 0.68
CA GLU A 107 6.69 0.30 -0.06
C GLU A 107 8.22 0.15 -0.07
N ASP A 108 8.96 1.22 -0.35
CA ASP A 108 10.41 1.18 -0.40
C ASP A 108 11.02 1.05 1.00
N ALA A 109 10.41 1.64 2.03
CA ALA A 109 10.82 1.41 3.41
C ALA A 109 10.67 -0.06 3.82
N ALA A 110 9.59 -0.73 3.38
CA ALA A 110 9.43 -2.16 3.59
C ALA A 110 10.50 -2.96 2.85
N ARG A 111 10.63 -2.73 1.54
CA ARG A 111 11.48 -3.53 0.64
C ARG A 111 12.97 -3.35 0.89
N LEU A 112 13.42 -2.12 1.17
CA LEU A 112 14.84 -1.77 1.16
C LEU A 112 15.45 -1.60 2.55
N HIS A 113 14.63 -1.63 3.60
CA HIS A 113 15.09 -1.48 4.98
C HIS A 113 14.50 -2.55 5.89
N VAL A 114 13.19 -2.51 6.13
CA VAL A 114 12.58 -3.34 7.19
C VAL A 114 12.65 -4.83 6.87
N VAL A 115 12.27 -5.25 5.65
CA VAL A 115 12.25 -6.67 5.30
C VAL A 115 13.65 -7.29 5.25
N PRO A 116 14.64 -6.67 4.57
CA PRO A 116 16.01 -7.20 4.57
C PRO A 116 16.64 -7.33 5.95
N GLU A 117 16.37 -6.39 6.86
CA GLU A 117 16.94 -6.41 8.21
C GLU A 117 16.21 -7.41 9.12
N ARG A 118 14.88 -7.40 9.12
CA ARG A 118 14.08 -8.21 10.05
C ARG A 118 13.89 -9.66 9.61
N PHE A 119 13.92 -9.90 8.29
CA PHE A 119 13.66 -11.19 7.66
C PHE A 119 14.77 -11.49 6.63
N PRO A 120 16.02 -11.64 7.07
CA PRO A 120 17.15 -11.84 6.18
C PRO A 120 16.94 -13.10 5.32
N GLY A 121 17.22 -12.98 4.02
CA GLY A 121 17.04 -14.05 3.05
C GLY A 121 15.61 -14.21 2.51
N SER A 122 14.65 -13.41 2.97
CA SER A 122 13.33 -13.34 2.33
C SER A 122 13.43 -12.84 0.89
N ALA A 123 12.74 -13.52 -0.01
CA ALA A 123 12.65 -13.14 -1.42
C ALA A 123 11.25 -12.57 -1.71
N GLU A 124 11.20 -11.39 -2.34
CA GLU A 124 9.94 -10.81 -2.81
C GLU A 124 9.36 -11.69 -3.94
N GLN A 125 8.12 -12.13 -3.76
CA GLN A 125 7.31 -12.76 -4.81
C GLN A 125 6.50 -11.66 -5.47
N PRO A 126 6.78 -11.31 -6.75
CA PRO A 126 5.99 -10.30 -7.40
C PRO A 126 4.55 -10.77 -7.57
N LEU A 127 3.64 -9.81 -7.53
CA LEU A 127 2.19 -9.99 -7.67
C LEU A 127 1.73 -9.39 -9.00
N PRO A 128 0.81 -10.04 -9.75
CA PRO A 128 0.24 -9.44 -10.94
C PRO A 128 -0.47 -8.11 -10.61
N LYS A 129 -0.14 -7.06 -11.36
CA LYS A 129 -0.76 -5.74 -11.18
C LYS A 129 -2.14 -5.71 -11.83
N THR A 130 -3.11 -5.10 -11.15
CA THR A 130 -4.40 -4.74 -11.74
C THR A 130 -4.27 -3.40 -12.49
N SER A 131 -5.18 -3.13 -13.44
CA SER A 131 -5.12 -1.91 -14.26
C SER A 131 -5.22 -0.60 -13.46
N ASN A 132 -5.78 -0.65 -12.25
CA ASN A 132 -5.98 0.50 -11.38
C ASN A 132 -5.29 0.36 -10.00
N GLY A 133 -4.46 -0.68 -9.81
CA GLY A 133 -3.79 -0.96 -8.54
C GLY A 133 -4.72 -1.37 -7.38
N ALA A 134 -6.02 -1.54 -7.62
CA ALA A 134 -6.96 -1.96 -6.58
C ALA A 134 -6.99 -3.49 -6.42
N ASN A 135 -7.49 -3.95 -5.27
CA ASN A 135 -7.75 -5.36 -4.95
C ASN A 135 -6.52 -6.25 -5.13
N MET A 136 -5.38 -5.78 -4.61
CA MET A 136 -4.11 -6.51 -4.56
C MET A 136 -3.42 -6.24 -3.22
N PHE A 137 -2.52 -7.13 -2.82
CA PHE A 137 -1.60 -6.87 -1.70
C PHE A 137 -0.46 -5.95 -2.16
N ASP A 138 0.11 -5.17 -1.24
CA ASP A 138 1.24 -4.30 -1.58
C ASP A 138 2.47 -5.14 -1.89
N GLN A 139 2.82 -6.08 -1.01
CA GLN A 139 3.99 -6.95 -1.16
C GLN A 139 3.75 -8.36 -0.60
N LEU A 140 4.35 -9.36 -1.25
CA LEU A 140 4.37 -10.76 -0.83
C LEU A 140 5.82 -11.24 -0.79
N TYR A 141 6.20 -11.95 0.27
CA TYR A 141 7.53 -12.49 0.46
C TYR A 141 7.48 -13.99 0.75
N ARG A 142 8.46 -14.71 0.21
CA ARG A 142 8.81 -16.08 0.57
C ARG A 142 9.93 -16.03 1.59
N ARG A 143 9.74 -16.63 2.76
CA ARG A 143 10.74 -16.66 3.82
C ARG A 143 11.60 -17.93 3.76
N PRO A 144 12.86 -17.90 4.24
CA PRO A 144 13.74 -19.07 4.28
C PRO A 144 13.20 -20.24 5.12
N ASP A 145 12.35 -19.95 6.11
CA ASP A 145 11.69 -20.95 6.96
C ASP A 145 10.44 -21.58 6.30
N GLY A 146 10.16 -21.26 5.04
CA GLY A 146 9.04 -21.81 4.28
C GLY A 146 7.70 -21.11 4.53
N LYS A 147 7.65 -20.05 5.35
CA LYS A 147 6.46 -19.23 5.53
C LYS A 147 6.27 -18.25 4.37
N LEU A 148 5.01 -17.91 4.12
CA LEU A 148 4.67 -16.71 3.34
C LEU A 148 4.45 -15.53 4.27
N MET A 149 4.80 -14.34 3.79
CA MET A 149 4.57 -13.09 4.52
C MET A 149 3.98 -12.04 3.58
N ILE A 150 2.85 -11.47 3.98
CA ILE A 150 2.28 -10.29 3.32
C ILE A 150 2.68 -9.05 4.12
N ILE A 151 3.15 -8.02 3.42
CA ILE A 151 3.36 -6.69 3.99
C ILE A 151 2.33 -5.73 3.40
N GLU A 152 1.55 -5.10 4.28
CA GLU A 152 0.79 -3.88 3.97
C GLU A 152 1.70 -2.67 4.23
N ALA A 153 2.08 -1.96 3.17
CA ALA A 153 3.05 -0.88 3.22
C ALA A 153 2.34 0.48 3.28
N LYS A 154 2.61 1.29 4.30
CA LYS A 154 1.93 2.56 4.53
C LYS A 154 2.85 3.76 4.54
N ALA A 155 2.40 4.82 3.87
CA ALA A 155 2.95 6.16 4.01
C ALA A 155 2.76 6.69 5.45
N PRO A 156 3.53 7.71 5.89
CA PRO A 156 3.46 8.22 7.27
C PRO A 156 2.07 8.68 7.73
N SER A 157 1.31 9.33 6.85
CA SER A 157 -0.04 9.82 7.14
C SER A 157 -1.15 8.84 6.75
N SER A 158 -0.81 7.68 6.20
CA SER A 158 -1.77 6.68 5.74
C SER A 158 -2.36 5.88 6.91
N SER A 159 -3.63 5.53 6.79
CA SER A 159 -4.37 4.61 7.67
C SER A 159 -4.75 3.32 6.94
N LEU A 160 -5.07 2.30 7.73
CA LEU A 160 -5.66 1.06 7.22
C LEU A 160 -7.08 1.34 6.72
N LEU A 161 -7.39 0.82 5.55
CA LEU A 161 -8.63 1.13 4.85
C LEU A 161 -9.69 0.05 5.07
N TRP A 162 -10.95 0.47 5.08
CA TRP A 162 -12.10 -0.40 4.93
C TRP A 162 -12.37 -0.67 3.44
N ARG A 163 -12.72 -1.91 3.10
CA ARG A 163 -13.05 -2.35 1.75
C ARG A 163 -14.32 -3.17 1.77
N LYS A 164 -15.06 -3.16 0.65
CA LYS A 164 -16.16 -4.11 0.43
C LYS A 164 -15.55 -5.51 0.34
N GLY A 165 -16.05 -6.44 1.13
CA GLY A 165 -15.61 -7.82 1.13
C GLY A 165 -16.02 -8.55 -0.15
N ALA A 166 -15.28 -9.62 -0.44
CA ALA A 166 -15.54 -10.54 -1.54
C ALA A 166 -15.36 -11.98 -1.06
N GLY A 167 -15.89 -12.95 -1.83
CA GLY A 167 -15.84 -14.36 -1.45
C GLY A 167 -16.56 -14.59 -0.11
N PRO A 168 -15.93 -15.24 0.89
CA PRO A 168 -16.55 -15.50 2.20
C PRO A 168 -16.98 -14.24 2.98
N ALA A 169 -16.46 -13.06 2.63
CA ALA A 169 -16.80 -11.79 3.26
C ALA A 169 -17.73 -10.91 2.41
N GLU A 170 -18.31 -11.45 1.34
CA GLU A 170 -19.29 -10.74 0.52
C GLU A 170 -20.47 -10.26 1.38
N GLY A 171 -20.90 -9.01 1.19
CA GLY A 171 -21.93 -8.38 2.03
C GLY A 171 -21.42 -7.74 3.33
N PHE A 172 -20.10 -7.69 3.56
CA PHE A 172 -19.51 -7.00 4.71
C PHE A 172 -18.48 -5.94 4.29
N MET A 173 -18.21 -4.98 5.18
CA MET A 173 -16.98 -4.19 5.15
C MET A 173 -15.89 -4.91 5.92
N VAL A 174 -14.72 -5.09 5.29
CA VAL A 174 -13.53 -5.71 5.87
C VAL A 174 -12.41 -4.67 5.98
N LYS A 175 -11.60 -4.74 7.02
CA LYS A 175 -10.49 -3.79 7.25
C LYS A 175 -9.14 -4.43 6.93
N GLN A 176 -8.24 -3.67 6.31
CA GLN A 176 -6.84 -4.07 6.18
C GLN A 176 -6.25 -4.46 7.54
N GLY A 177 -5.42 -5.50 7.59
CA GLY A 177 -4.94 -6.09 8.84
C GLY A 177 -5.83 -7.19 9.44
N THR A 178 -6.83 -7.70 8.71
CA THR A 178 -7.72 -8.78 9.18
C THR A 178 -7.72 -9.98 8.24
N GLU A 179 -8.03 -11.18 8.77
CA GLU A 179 -8.20 -12.38 7.95
C GLU A 179 -9.29 -12.21 6.86
N PRO A 180 -10.49 -11.65 7.16
CA PRO A 180 -11.50 -11.37 6.13
C PRO A 180 -11.02 -10.49 4.97
N TYR A 181 -10.10 -9.55 5.24
CA TYR A 181 -9.49 -8.75 4.18
C TYR A 181 -8.54 -9.60 3.32
N LEU A 182 -7.70 -10.44 3.92
CA LEU A 182 -6.84 -11.36 3.15
C LEU A 182 -7.68 -12.26 2.23
N ARG A 183 -8.74 -12.87 2.77
CA ARG A 183 -9.66 -13.71 1.98
C ARG A 183 -10.38 -12.92 0.87
N THR A 184 -10.70 -11.66 1.11
CA THR A 184 -11.27 -10.76 0.09
C THR A 184 -10.31 -10.56 -1.07
N ILE A 185 -9.03 -10.27 -0.80
CA ILE A 185 -8.03 -10.07 -1.87
C ILE A 185 -7.75 -11.37 -2.61
N ILE A 186 -7.69 -12.50 -1.91
CA ILE A 186 -7.54 -13.83 -2.54
C ILE A 186 -8.73 -14.12 -3.47
N ALA A 187 -9.98 -13.92 -3.02
CA ALA A 187 -11.16 -14.09 -3.87
C ALA A 187 -11.15 -13.17 -5.10
N GLU A 188 -10.61 -11.95 -4.95
CA GLU A 188 -10.41 -11.02 -6.05
C GLU A 188 -9.34 -11.51 -7.05
N MET A 189 -8.27 -12.17 -6.58
CA MET A 189 -7.30 -12.83 -7.46
C MET A 189 -7.93 -13.99 -8.24
N GLU A 190 -8.76 -14.81 -7.59
CA GLU A 190 -9.49 -15.93 -8.20
C GLU A 190 -10.45 -15.47 -9.31
N ARG A 191 -11.03 -14.27 -9.19
CA ARG A 191 -11.86 -13.65 -10.25
C ARG A 191 -11.06 -13.25 -11.49
N ARG A 192 -9.73 -13.20 -11.41
CA ARG A 192 -8.81 -12.79 -12.48
C ARG A 192 -7.69 -13.81 -12.66
N PRO A 193 -8.00 -15.10 -12.93
CA PRO A 193 -7.05 -16.20 -12.80
C PRO A 193 -5.87 -16.10 -13.77
N ASN A 194 -6.10 -15.47 -14.94
CA ASN A 194 -5.14 -15.40 -16.04
C ASN A 194 -4.17 -14.21 -15.96
N LEU A 195 -4.27 -13.34 -14.94
CA LEU A 195 -3.26 -12.29 -14.76
C LEU A 195 -1.92 -12.94 -14.40
N LYS A 196 -0.84 -12.45 -15.01
CA LYS A 196 0.49 -13.05 -14.90
C LYS A 196 1.53 -12.07 -14.42
N VAL A 197 2.56 -12.61 -13.80
CA VAL A 197 3.80 -11.92 -13.47
C VAL A 197 4.96 -12.90 -13.57
N THR A 198 6.15 -12.41 -13.87
CA THR A 198 7.37 -13.23 -13.92
C THR A 198 8.25 -12.86 -12.74
N ASP A 199 8.71 -13.86 -11.99
CA ASP A 199 9.65 -13.63 -10.89
C ASP A 199 11.10 -13.50 -11.37
N THR A 200 12.00 -13.21 -10.44
CA THR A 200 13.43 -13.00 -10.72
C THR A 200 14.14 -14.27 -11.22
N SER A 201 13.55 -15.45 -11.04
CA SER A 201 14.06 -16.72 -11.58
C SER A 201 13.57 -17.02 -13.01
N GLY A 202 12.67 -16.18 -13.54
CA GLY A 202 12.03 -16.40 -14.83
C GLY A 202 10.77 -17.26 -14.75
N LYS A 203 10.33 -17.67 -13.57
CA LYS A 203 9.07 -18.41 -13.42
C LYS A 203 7.89 -17.48 -13.62
N VAL A 204 6.98 -17.89 -14.49
CA VAL A 204 5.68 -17.23 -14.69
C VAL A 204 4.71 -17.73 -13.64
N TRP A 205 4.11 -16.79 -12.92
CA TRP A 205 3.05 -17.03 -11.96
C TRP A 205 1.75 -16.45 -12.46
N THR A 206 0.66 -17.19 -12.29
CA THR A 206 -0.70 -16.74 -12.51
C THR A 206 -1.36 -16.35 -11.19
N ASN A 207 -2.37 -15.49 -11.25
CA ASN A 207 -3.22 -15.20 -10.09
C ASN A 207 -3.88 -16.46 -9.52
N ALA A 208 -4.27 -17.42 -10.37
CA ALA A 208 -4.84 -18.68 -9.92
C ALA A 208 -3.86 -19.47 -9.03
N GLU A 209 -2.61 -19.61 -9.47
CA GLU A 209 -1.56 -20.32 -8.70
C GLU A 209 -1.24 -19.61 -7.37
N LEU A 210 -1.12 -18.28 -7.40
CA LEU A 210 -0.83 -17.50 -6.21
C LEU A 210 -2.01 -17.50 -5.22
N ALA A 211 -3.25 -17.39 -5.71
CA ALA A 211 -4.44 -17.44 -4.86
C ALA A 211 -4.56 -18.79 -4.15
N ASP A 212 -4.38 -19.88 -4.89
CA ASP A 212 -4.42 -21.25 -4.37
C ASP A 212 -3.32 -21.49 -3.31
N GLU A 213 -2.10 -20.99 -3.55
CA GLU A 213 -1.01 -21.06 -2.56
C GLU A 213 -1.30 -20.24 -1.29
N LEU A 214 -1.80 -19.00 -1.45
CA LEU A 214 -2.13 -18.11 -0.34
C LEU A 214 -3.29 -18.66 0.50
N THR A 215 -4.31 -19.25 -0.13
CA THR A 215 -5.40 -19.94 0.57
C THR A 215 -4.86 -21.06 1.44
N ARG A 216 -4.02 -21.95 0.89
CA ARG A 216 -3.40 -23.03 1.67
C ARG A 216 -2.54 -22.49 2.82
N ALA A 217 -1.72 -21.47 2.57
CA ALA A 217 -0.86 -20.90 3.59
C ALA A 217 -1.68 -20.25 4.73
N LEU A 218 -2.77 -19.57 4.39
CA LEU A 218 -3.67 -18.96 5.37
C LEU A 218 -4.39 -20.03 6.21
N ASP A 219 -4.96 -21.05 5.57
CA ASP A 219 -5.71 -22.11 6.25
C ASP A 219 -4.82 -23.00 7.13
N SER A 220 -3.56 -23.21 6.74
CA SER A 220 -2.55 -23.94 7.53
C SER A 220 -1.80 -23.09 8.55
N LYS A 221 -2.15 -21.80 8.71
CA LYS A 221 -1.46 -20.84 9.58
C LYS A 221 0.05 -20.71 9.28
N ASN A 222 0.42 -20.89 8.01
CA ASN A 222 1.77 -20.71 7.47
C ASN A 222 1.94 -19.37 6.71
N LEU A 223 1.01 -18.44 6.91
CA LEU A 223 1.05 -17.07 6.39
C LEU A 223 1.12 -16.08 7.55
N GLU A 224 2.10 -15.17 7.52
CA GLU A 224 2.17 -14.03 8.42
C GLU A 224 1.71 -12.75 7.70
N TYR A 225 1.07 -11.86 8.44
CA TYR A 225 0.63 -10.58 7.92
C TYR A 225 1.12 -9.46 8.82
N ALA A 226 1.84 -8.50 8.24
CA ALA A 226 2.35 -7.35 8.95
C ALA A 226 2.15 -6.06 8.16
N MET A 227 2.23 -4.95 8.87
CA MET A 227 2.27 -3.62 8.32
C MET A 227 3.65 -3.03 8.50
N VAL A 228 4.19 -2.43 7.45
CA VAL A 228 5.34 -1.54 7.55
C VAL A 228 4.85 -0.12 7.28
N LYS A 229 5.04 0.78 8.24
CA LYS A 229 4.65 2.18 8.10
C LYS A 229 5.87 3.08 8.18
N ALA A 230 6.17 3.80 7.11
CA ALA A 230 7.24 4.79 7.10
C ALA A 230 6.98 5.91 8.13
N THR A 231 8.04 6.42 8.75
CA THR A 231 7.97 7.57 9.66
C THR A 231 8.15 8.87 8.87
N ASP A 232 7.41 9.92 9.25
CA ASP A 232 7.54 11.22 8.57
C ASP A 232 8.84 11.90 9.00
N GLY A 233 9.75 12.11 8.05
CA GLY A 233 10.98 12.87 8.23
C GLY A 233 11.02 14.14 7.38
N GLY A 234 9.87 14.58 6.85
CA GLY A 234 9.79 15.71 5.93
C GLY A 234 10.48 15.39 4.60
N SER A 235 11.68 15.96 4.38
CA SER A 235 12.47 15.78 3.15
C SER A 235 13.54 14.70 3.25
N LYS A 236 13.59 13.96 4.36
CA LYS A 236 14.49 12.82 4.55
C LYS A 236 13.71 11.63 5.07
N TYR A 237 14.23 10.44 4.78
CA TYR A 237 13.72 9.21 5.37
C TYR A 237 14.05 9.16 6.86
N ALA A 238 13.04 8.92 7.71
CA ALA A 238 13.18 8.89 9.17
C ALA A 238 13.12 7.48 9.77
N GLY A 239 13.09 6.43 8.93
CA GLY A 239 12.85 5.06 9.36
C GLY A 239 11.41 4.61 9.14
N ALA A 240 11.05 3.49 9.76
CA ALA A 240 9.73 2.87 9.65
C ALA A 240 9.37 2.08 10.91
N VAL A 241 8.12 1.66 11.01
CA VAL A 241 7.63 0.81 12.10
C VAL A 241 6.99 -0.43 11.51
N LEU A 242 7.42 -1.59 11.99
CA LEU A 242 6.80 -2.88 11.72
C LEU A 242 5.78 -3.19 12.83
N GLU A 243 4.59 -3.66 12.46
CA GLU A 243 3.60 -4.21 13.38
C GLU A 243 2.94 -5.44 12.75
N PHE A 244 2.77 -6.52 13.50
CA PHE A 244 2.08 -7.71 13.02
C PHE A 244 0.58 -7.63 13.27
N PHE A 245 -0.20 -8.34 12.46
CA PHE A 245 -1.64 -8.52 12.63
C PHE A 245 -1.96 -9.91 13.16
N LYS A 246 -2.88 -10.00 14.12
CA LYS A 246 -3.45 -11.29 14.53
C LYS A 246 -4.45 -11.75 13.46
N ILE A 247 -4.13 -12.85 12.81
CA ILE A 247 -4.93 -13.54 11.78
C ILE A 247 -4.98 -15.05 12.06
#